data_AF-A0A4R2MC23-F1
#
_entry.id   AF-A0A4R2MC23-F1
#
_cell.length_a   1.000
_cell.length_b   1.000
_cell.length_c   1.000
_cell.angle_alpha   90.00
_cell.angle_beta   90.00
_cell.angle_gamma   90.00
#
_symmetry.space_group_name_H-M   'P 1'
#
loop_
_entity.id
_entity.type
_entity.pdbx_description
1 polymer ?
#
loop_
_entity_poly.entity_id
_entity_poly.type
_entity_poly.pdbx_seq_one_letter_code
_entity_poly.pdbx_strand_id
1 'polypeptide(L)'
;MSSPVVLAAVLLYFGLVSLVLGLIMLPSWQEQAAELVARLRRVPRPAPAADRAPSALQAALDAETLPPSMAVLALLTAVLVAAGPVGALLLHEPAGDTRQAPPAEGVDGRFATLFELGRPGTATPTPPAWGAAATPSHERRSAVGHDWARLQPQFRQRLLELFDIARERHGYDLVLLEGYRSPARQAQLAALGPATTLAGPERSRHQAGLAADLAFIRDGRLQLSERDPWTLQAYRHVGEIATTLGLQWGGHWPSLRDFGHVEWRDPAQPATPQAGAPMLAAAR
;
A
#
# COMPACT_ATOMS: atom_id res chain seq x y z
N MET A 1 -8.80 26.78 9.53
CA MET A 1 -10.14 26.64 10.12
C MET A 1 -11.02 25.98 9.08
N SER A 2 -11.40 24.72 9.28
CA SER A 2 -12.27 23.98 8.34
C SER A 2 -13.62 24.70 8.26
N SER A 3 -14.12 24.97 7.05
CA SER A 3 -15.43 25.60 6.90
C SER A 3 -16.50 24.73 7.59
N PRO A 4 -17.38 25.30 8.43
CA PRO A 4 -18.44 24.54 9.12
C PRO A 4 -19.34 23.78 8.14
N VAL A 5 -19.44 24.27 6.90
CA VAL A 5 -20.17 23.62 5.81
C VAL A 5 -19.52 22.30 5.40
N VAL A 6 -18.19 22.26 5.32
CA VAL A 6 -17.44 21.04 4.96
C VAL A 6 -17.56 19.99 6.06
N LEU A 7 -17.50 20.41 7.32
CA LEU A 7 -17.71 19.51 8.46
C LEU A 7 -19.13 18.93 8.46
N ALA A 8 -20.14 19.76 8.23
CA ALA A 8 -21.53 19.31 8.14
C ALA A 8 -21.74 18.31 6.99
N ALA A 9 -21.15 18.57 5.82
CA ALA A 9 -21.23 17.68 4.66
C ALA A 9 -20.57 16.32 4.94
N VAL A 10 -19.39 16.31 5.58
CA VAL A 10 -18.68 15.06 5.94
C VAL A 10 -19.47 14.26 6.97
N LEU A 11 -20.06 14.91 7.98
CA LEU A 11 -20.87 14.24 8.99
C LEU A 11 -22.16 13.65 8.41
N LEU A 12 -22.83 14.36 7.51
CA LEU A 12 -24.00 13.87 6.78
C LEU A 12 -23.64 12.65 5.91
N TYR A 13 -22.53 12.75 5.17
CA TYR A 13 -22.05 11.64 4.34
C TYR A 13 -21.72 10.41 5.18
N PHE A 14 -20.98 10.59 6.28
CA PHE A 14 -20.64 9.50 7.19
C PHE A 14 -21.90 8.86 7.78
N GLY A 15 -22.85 9.66 8.26
CA GLY A 15 -24.12 9.16 8.79
C GLY A 15 -24.93 8.36 7.78
N LEU A 16 -24.99 8.82 6.52
CA LEU A 16 -25.67 8.11 5.43
C LEU A 16 -25.00 6.75 5.15
N VAL A 17 -23.68 6.73 5.02
CA VAL A 17 -22.92 5.50 4.76
C VAL A 17 -23.09 4.51 5.92
N SER A 18 -23.01 4.98 7.17
CA SER A 18 -23.24 4.13 8.35
C SER A 18 -24.66 3.57 8.41
N LEU A 19 -25.67 4.35 8.05
CA LEU A 19 -27.07 3.89 7.99
C LEU A 19 -27.25 2.77 6.96
N VAL A 20 -26.71 2.97 5.75
CA VAL A 20 -26.77 1.96 4.67
C VAL A 20 -26.03 0.70 5.06
N LEU A 21 -24.81 0.83 5.61
CA LEU A 21 -24.02 -0.33 6.02
C LEU A 21 -24.69 -1.08 7.19
N GLY A 22 -25.30 -0.36 8.12
CA GLY A 22 -26.09 -0.94 9.21
C GLY A 22 -27.31 -1.72 8.68
N LEU A 23 -28.04 -1.17 7.70
CA LEU A 23 -29.13 -1.86 7.03
C LEU A 23 -28.68 -3.13 6.27
N ILE A 24 -27.44 -3.22 5.80
CA ILE A 24 -26.94 -4.42 5.11
C ILE A 24 -26.43 -5.46 6.11
N MET A 25 -25.69 -5.03 7.13
CA MET A 25 -24.94 -5.92 8.01
C MET A 25 -25.71 -6.37 9.26
N LEU A 26 -26.73 -5.63 9.71
CA LEU A 26 -27.47 -5.91 10.94
C LEU A 26 -28.90 -6.38 10.62
N PRO A 27 -29.20 -7.69 10.80
CA PRO A 27 -30.54 -8.24 10.54
C PRO A 27 -31.65 -7.55 11.36
N SER A 28 -31.35 -7.16 12.60
CA SER A 28 -32.31 -6.46 13.47
C SER A 28 -32.74 -5.09 12.93
N TRP A 29 -31.89 -4.41 12.15
CA TRP A 29 -32.22 -3.14 11.51
C TRP A 29 -33.07 -3.34 10.26
N GLN A 30 -32.84 -4.43 9.53
CA GLN A 30 -33.67 -4.82 8.38
C GLN A 30 -35.10 -5.13 8.80
N GLU A 31 -35.28 -5.83 9.92
CA GLU A 31 -36.59 -6.14 10.48
C GLU A 31 -37.34 -4.88 10.89
N GLN A 32 -36.68 -3.95 11.59
CA GLN A 32 -37.28 -2.67 11.98
C GLN A 32 -37.66 -1.81 10.77
N ALA A 33 -36.80 -1.77 9.74
CA ALA A 33 -37.10 -1.05 8.50
C ALA A 33 -38.28 -1.67 7.74
N ALA A 34 -38.35 -3.00 7.67
CA ALA A 34 -39.46 -3.73 7.06
C ALA A 34 -40.77 -3.48 7.83
N GLU A 35 -40.73 -3.43 9.16
CA GLU A 35 -41.90 -3.11 9.98
C GLU A 35 -42.39 -1.68 9.76
N LEU A 36 -41.47 -0.71 9.67
CA LEU A 36 -41.80 0.69 9.35
C LEU A 36 -42.48 0.79 7.98
N VAL A 37 -41.94 0.11 6.96
CA VAL A 37 -42.54 0.05 5.62
C VAL A 37 -43.91 -0.62 5.65
N ALA A 38 -44.07 -1.69 6.43
CA ALA A 38 -45.36 -2.37 6.58
C ALA A 38 -46.41 -1.48 7.27
N ARG A 39 -46.02 -0.68 8.27
CA ARG A 39 -46.88 0.32 8.92
C ARG A 39 -47.31 1.42 7.95
N LEU A 40 -46.38 1.92 7.14
CA LEU A 40 -46.66 2.94 6.12
C LEU A 40 -47.54 2.39 4.98
N ARG A 41 -47.47 1.10 4.67
CA ARG A 41 -48.31 0.43 3.65
C ARG A 41 -49.70 0.04 4.15
N ARG A 42 -49.94 0.01 5.46
CA ARG A 42 -51.27 -0.21 6.05
C ARG A 42 -52.08 1.09 6.06
N VAL A 43 -52.40 1.60 4.86
CA VAL A 43 -53.51 2.54 4.70
C VAL A 43 -54.79 1.70 4.71
N PRO A 44 -55.81 2.00 5.55
CA PRO A 44 -57.05 1.22 5.56
C PRO A 44 -57.78 1.39 4.22
N ARG A 45 -58.11 0.28 3.55
CA ARG A 45 -59.02 0.29 2.39
C ARG A 45 -60.47 0.42 2.87
N PRO A 46 -61.29 1.33 2.33
CA PRO A 46 -62.74 1.27 2.52
C PRO A 46 -63.34 0.08 1.76
N ALA A 47 -64.49 -0.42 2.23
CA ALA A 47 -65.18 -1.61 1.73
C ALA A 47 -65.65 -1.48 0.26
N PRO A 48 -65.81 -2.59 -0.49
CA PRO A 48 -66.00 -2.53 -1.94
C PRO A 48 -67.46 -2.28 -2.33
N ALA A 49 -67.67 -1.38 -3.30
CA ALA A 49 -68.85 -1.37 -4.15
C ALA A 49 -68.44 -1.76 -5.59
N ALA A 50 -69.26 -2.59 -6.21
CA ALA A 50 -69.09 -3.13 -7.56
C ALA A 50 -69.21 -2.04 -8.63
N ASP A 51 -68.23 -1.92 -9.53
CA ASP A 51 -68.26 -2.45 -10.90
C ASP A 51 -66.97 -2.05 -11.63
N ARG A 52 -66.59 -2.84 -12.64
CA ARG A 52 -65.25 -2.81 -13.26
C ARG A 52 -64.89 -1.47 -13.92
N ALA A 53 -63.80 -0.87 -13.47
CA ALA A 53 -63.02 0.15 -14.18
C ALA A 53 -61.62 -0.41 -14.49
N PRO A 54 -60.93 0.05 -15.55
CA PRO A 54 -59.61 -0.47 -15.92
C PRO A 54 -58.64 -0.35 -14.75
N SER A 55 -57.74 -1.34 -14.61
CA SER A 55 -56.81 -1.40 -13.49
C SER A 55 -55.98 -0.10 -13.45
N ALA A 56 -55.78 0.43 -12.24
CA ALA A 56 -54.96 1.63 -12.00
C ALA A 56 -53.51 1.47 -12.52
N LEU A 57 -53.08 0.24 -12.82
CA LEU A 57 -51.80 -0.08 -13.44
C LEU A 57 -51.76 0.29 -14.92
N GLN A 58 -52.87 0.10 -15.66
CA GLN A 58 -52.98 0.49 -17.07
C GLN A 58 -53.02 2.03 -17.21
N ALA A 59 -53.77 2.70 -16.33
CA ALA A 59 -53.88 4.16 -16.31
C ALA A 59 -52.59 4.87 -15.85
N ALA A 60 -51.73 4.20 -15.06
CA ALA A 60 -50.45 4.75 -14.62
C ALA A 60 -49.31 4.56 -15.65
N LEU A 61 -49.44 3.58 -16.55
CA LEU A 61 -48.47 3.35 -17.64
C LEU A 61 -48.74 4.26 -18.85
N ASP A 62 -49.99 4.68 -19.05
CA ASP A 62 -50.41 5.57 -20.13
C ASP A 62 -50.39 7.08 -19.75
N ALA A 63 -50.08 7.42 -18.49
CA ALA A 63 -50.06 8.80 -18.02
C ALA A 63 -48.73 9.50 -18.39
N GLU A 64 -48.73 10.18 -19.53
CA GLU A 64 -47.66 11.08 -19.93
C GLU A 64 -47.44 12.26 -18.95
N THR A 65 -46.15 12.56 -18.77
CA THR A 65 -45.54 13.74 -18.16
C THR A 65 -45.84 13.98 -16.67
N LEU A 66 -44.79 13.77 -15.86
CA LEU A 66 -44.68 14.31 -14.51
C LEU A 66 -45.02 15.81 -14.55
N PRO A 67 -45.80 16.35 -13.59
CA PRO A 67 -46.08 17.78 -13.53
C PRO A 67 -44.75 18.55 -13.51
N PRO A 68 -44.65 19.70 -14.17
CA PRO A 68 -43.37 20.36 -14.44
C PRO A 68 -42.58 20.65 -13.15
N SER A 69 -43.25 20.87 -12.02
CA SER A 69 -42.61 21.01 -10.71
C SER A 69 -41.92 19.73 -10.22
N MET A 70 -42.49 18.55 -10.47
CA MET A 70 -41.93 17.25 -10.11
C MET A 70 -40.89 16.77 -11.11
N ALA A 71 -41.05 17.10 -12.39
CA ALA A 71 -40.01 16.88 -13.40
C ALA A 71 -38.77 17.74 -13.12
N VAL A 72 -38.96 19.01 -12.76
CA VAL A 72 -37.87 19.91 -12.31
C VAL A 72 -37.26 19.40 -11.02
N LEU A 73 -38.08 18.97 -10.05
CA LEU A 73 -37.55 18.40 -8.81
C LEU A 73 -36.71 17.15 -9.08
N ALA A 74 -37.21 16.20 -9.89
CA ALA A 74 -36.48 14.98 -10.26
C ALA A 74 -35.19 15.26 -11.04
N LEU A 75 -35.22 16.26 -11.93
CA LEU A 75 -34.03 16.71 -12.66
C LEU A 75 -33.02 17.35 -11.70
N LEU A 76 -33.46 18.19 -10.76
CA LEU A 76 -32.61 18.80 -9.75
C LEU A 76 -32.01 17.76 -8.81
N THR A 77 -32.76 16.72 -8.40
CA THR A 77 -32.19 15.60 -7.62
C THR A 77 -31.19 14.80 -8.43
N ALA A 78 -31.47 14.51 -9.71
CA ALA A 78 -30.54 13.80 -10.58
C ALA A 78 -29.24 14.61 -10.79
N VAL A 79 -29.35 15.93 -10.99
CA VAL A 79 -28.20 16.84 -11.12
C VAL A 79 -27.42 16.92 -9.80
N LEU A 80 -28.09 17.00 -8.65
CA LEU A 80 -27.43 17.04 -7.34
C LEU A 80 -26.67 15.74 -7.02
N VAL A 81 -27.25 14.60 -7.38
CA VAL A 81 -26.62 13.27 -7.22
C VAL A 81 -25.45 13.11 -8.20
N ALA A 82 -25.57 13.61 -9.43
CA ALA A 82 -24.52 13.55 -10.44
C ALA A 82 -23.40 14.59 -10.23
N ALA A 83 -23.67 15.71 -9.55
CA ALA A 83 -22.70 16.77 -9.29
C ALA A 83 -21.55 16.32 -8.36
N GLY A 84 -21.78 15.35 -7.47
CA GLY A 84 -20.75 14.79 -6.61
C GLY A 84 -19.66 14.03 -7.39
N PRO A 85 -20.02 13.02 -8.20
CA PRO A 85 -19.07 12.28 -9.04
C PRO A 85 -18.39 13.15 -10.10
N VAL A 86 -19.14 14.04 -10.75
CA VAL A 86 -18.62 14.92 -11.81
C VAL A 86 -17.72 16.01 -11.24
N GLY A 87 -18.04 16.57 -10.08
CA GLY A 87 -17.17 17.50 -9.35
C GLY A 87 -15.86 16.86 -8.91
N ALA A 88 -15.88 15.58 -8.50
CA ALA A 88 -14.66 14.84 -8.15
C ALA A 88 -13.75 14.53 -9.36
N LEU A 89 -14.33 14.43 -10.56
CA LEU A 89 -13.59 14.25 -11.82
C LEU A 89 -13.09 15.58 -12.41
N LEU A 90 -13.83 16.68 -12.23
CA LEU A 90 -13.46 18.01 -12.73
C LEU A 90 -12.52 18.78 -11.78
N LEU A 91 -12.54 18.48 -10.48
CA LEU A 91 -11.59 19.01 -9.49
C LEU A 91 -10.36 18.10 -9.32
N HIS A 92 -10.21 17.08 -10.17
CA HIS A 92 -8.96 16.35 -10.32
C HIS A 92 -7.95 17.26 -11.05
N GLU A 93 -7.42 18.23 -10.32
CA GLU A 93 -6.22 18.95 -10.73
C GLU A 93 -5.12 17.90 -11.00
N PRO A 94 -4.45 17.91 -12.17
CA PRO A 94 -3.16 17.23 -12.27
C PRO A 94 -2.29 17.87 -11.19
N ALA A 95 -1.66 17.05 -10.34
CA ALA A 95 -0.89 17.52 -9.20
C ALA A 95 0.17 18.57 -9.61
N GLY A 96 -0.26 19.83 -9.60
CA GLY A 96 0.53 21.02 -9.81
C GLY A 96 1.14 21.40 -8.49
N ASP A 97 2.46 21.34 -8.49
CA ASP A 97 3.37 21.78 -7.45
C ASP A 97 2.93 23.11 -6.83
N THR A 98 2.54 23.08 -5.55
CA THR A 98 2.77 24.16 -4.57
C THR A 98 2.05 23.84 -3.27
N ARG A 99 2.81 23.41 -2.26
CA ARG A 99 2.51 23.75 -0.86
C ARG A 99 3.81 23.80 -0.07
N GLN A 100 4.12 25.00 0.41
CA GLN A 100 5.21 25.31 1.32
C GLN A 100 5.30 24.30 2.46
N ALA A 101 6.52 23.83 2.70
CA ALA A 101 6.86 22.97 3.83
C ALA A 101 6.63 23.71 5.16
N PRO A 102 5.97 23.10 6.16
CA PRO A 102 6.06 23.55 7.53
C PRO A 102 7.51 23.34 8.05
N PRO A 103 7.95 24.10 9.07
CA PRO A 103 9.29 23.97 9.61
C PRO A 103 9.50 22.55 10.15
N ALA A 104 10.65 21.97 9.80
CA ALA A 104 11.07 20.65 10.20
C ALA A 104 11.39 20.61 11.70
N GLU A 105 10.40 20.35 12.53
CA GLU A 105 10.61 19.87 13.88
C GLU A 105 10.28 18.38 13.97
N GLY A 106 11.36 17.59 14.04
CA GLY A 106 11.41 16.44 14.94
C GLY A 106 10.92 15.09 14.41
N VAL A 107 11.58 14.51 13.40
CA VAL A 107 11.67 13.04 13.27
C VAL A 107 12.99 12.59 12.61
N ASP A 108 14.15 12.96 13.17
CA ASP A 108 15.47 12.48 12.70
C ASP A 108 16.10 11.39 13.58
N GLY A 109 15.39 10.85 14.58
CA GLY A 109 15.98 9.90 15.53
C GLY A 109 15.77 8.39 15.26
N ARG A 110 14.85 8.00 14.35
CA ARG A 110 14.32 6.62 14.32
C ARG A 110 15.10 5.64 13.44
N PHE A 111 15.82 6.12 12.42
CA PHE A 111 16.68 5.28 11.56
C PHE A 111 18.14 5.29 12.00
N ALA A 112 18.61 6.39 12.60
CA ALA A 112 19.97 6.48 13.13
C ALA A 112 20.19 5.51 14.31
N THR A 113 19.16 5.33 15.16
CA THR A 113 19.20 4.40 16.30
C THR A 113 19.18 2.92 15.87
N LEU A 114 18.50 2.57 14.75
CA LEU A 114 18.54 1.22 14.18
C LEU A 114 19.92 0.85 13.60
N PHE A 115 20.64 1.86 13.09
CA PHE A 115 21.98 1.71 12.53
C PHE A 115 23.05 1.52 13.61
N GLU A 116 22.93 2.22 14.75
CA GLU A 116 23.92 2.14 15.85
C GLU A 116 23.95 0.78 16.58
N LEU A 117 22.84 0.05 16.62
CA LEU A 117 22.75 -1.28 17.24
C LEU A 117 23.51 -2.39 16.48
N GLY A 118 24.13 -2.08 15.33
CA GLY A 118 24.74 -3.04 14.41
C GLY A 118 26.27 -3.12 14.38
N ARG A 119 27.02 -2.51 15.31
CA ARG A 119 28.50 -2.62 15.34
C ARG A 119 28.98 -3.88 16.09
N PRO A 120 29.56 -4.89 15.41
CA PRO A 120 30.42 -5.87 16.07
C PRO A 120 31.78 -5.25 16.40
N GLY A 121 32.35 -5.63 17.56
CA GLY A 121 33.61 -5.13 18.10
C GLY A 121 34.80 -5.28 17.16
N THR A 122 35.70 -4.29 17.20
CA THR A 122 36.91 -4.20 16.40
C THR A 122 37.92 -5.29 16.77
N ALA A 123 38.10 -6.29 15.91
CA ALA A 123 39.30 -7.12 15.91
C ALA A 123 40.10 -6.82 14.63
N THR A 124 41.26 -6.21 14.79
CA THR A 124 42.24 -5.99 13.72
C THR A 124 42.97 -7.30 13.42
N PRO A 125 43.26 -7.61 12.15
CA PRO A 125 44.48 -8.35 11.84
C PRO A 125 45.38 -7.62 10.84
N THR A 126 46.66 -7.67 11.15
CA THR A 126 47.85 -7.23 10.38
C THR A 126 48.01 -8.07 9.09
N PRO A 127 48.54 -7.53 7.97
CA PRO A 127 48.63 -8.26 6.70
C PRO A 127 49.94 -9.05 6.55
N PRO A 128 50.01 -10.07 5.67
CA PRO A 128 51.24 -10.37 4.97
C PRO A 128 51.20 -9.84 3.52
N ALA A 129 52.32 -9.25 3.12
CA ALA A 129 52.61 -8.82 1.76
C ALA A 129 53.04 -10.02 0.90
N TRP A 130 52.43 -10.20 -0.28
CA TRP A 130 53.12 -10.51 -1.55
C TRP A 130 52.13 -10.58 -2.74
N GLY A 131 52.50 -9.94 -3.86
CA GLY A 131 52.32 -10.52 -5.20
C GLY A 131 51.03 -10.25 -5.99
N ALA A 132 51.00 -9.11 -6.68
CA ALA A 132 50.54 -8.92 -8.08
C ALA A 132 49.20 -9.52 -8.57
N ALA A 133 48.21 -8.66 -8.76
CA ALA A 133 47.62 -8.31 -10.06
C ALA A 133 46.53 -7.26 -9.82
N ALA A 134 46.56 -6.16 -10.58
CA ALA A 134 45.56 -5.11 -10.48
C ALA A 134 44.19 -5.61 -10.96
N THR A 135 43.35 -6.06 -10.01
CA THR A 135 41.91 -6.21 -10.20
C THR A 135 41.28 -4.81 -10.20
N PRO A 136 40.35 -4.48 -11.13
CA PRO A 136 39.71 -3.18 -11.13
C PRO A 136 38.84 -3.04 -9.88
N SER A 137 39.36 -2.30 -8.92
CA SER A 137 38.70 -1.60 -7.81
C SER A 137 37.37 -2.18 -7.33
N HIS A 138 37.43 -3.29 -6.60
CA HIS A 138 36.36 -3.75 -5.70
C HIS A 138 36.37 -2.99 -4.35
N GLU A 139 37.37 -2.14 -4.13
CA GLU A 139 37.71 -1.52 -2.84
C GLU A 139 36.92 -0.25 -2.49
N ARG A 140 36.00 0.18 -3.36
CA ARG A 140 35.15 1.36 -3.09
C ARG A 140 33.71 1.03 -2.76
N ARG A 141 33.44 -0.15 -2.19
CA ARG A 141 32.14 -0.48 -1.60
C ARG A 141 32.21 -0.20 -0.10
N SER A 142 31.89 1.04 0.22
CA SER A 142 31.93 1.64 1.55
C SER A 142 31.05 0.88 2.54
N ALA A 143 31.63 0.64 3.73
CA ALA A 143 31.09 0.02 4.93
C ALA A 143 29.58 0.25 5.16
N VAL A 144 28.82 -0.86 5.29
CA VAL A 144 27.63 -1.18 6.10
C VAL A 144 27.00 -2.50 5.62
N GLY A 145 26.94 -3.53 6.49
CA GLY A 145 26.06 -4.71 6.37
C GLY A 145 26.31 -5.70 5.22
N HIS A 146 27.57 -5.96 4.84
CA HIS A 146 27.97 -6.54 3.55
C HIS A 146 28.05 -8.07 3.43
N ASP A 147 27.16 -8.84 4.04
CA ASP A 147 27.26 -10.31 3.98
C ASP A 147 26.74 -10.91 2.65
N TRP A 148 27.29 -10.43 1.52
CA TRP A 148 27.06 -10.94 0.17
C TRP A 148 27.28 -12.46 0.09
N ALA A 149 28.20 -13.01 0.88
CA ALA A 149 28.50 -14.43 0.93
C ALA A 149 27.29 -15.27 1.39
N ARG A 150 26.40 -14.69 2.22
CA ARG A 150 25.23 -15.38 2.79
C ARG A 150 23.97 -15.26 1.93
N LEU A 151 24.04 -14.48 0.85
CA LEU A 151 22.97 -14.43 -0.14
C LEU A 151 23.02 -15.68 -1.03
N GLN A 152 21.84 -16.16 -1.42
CA GLN A 152 21.73 -17.28 -2.34
C GLN A 152 22.44 -16.95 -3.66
N PRO A 153 23.22 -17.88 -4.26
CA PRO A 153 24.06 -17.57 -5.42
C PRO A 153 23.29 -16.94 -6.60
N GLN A 154 22.11 -17.46 -6.93
CA GLN A 154 21.32 -16.92 -8.04
C GLN A 154 20.73 -15.53 -7.75
N PHE A 155 20.40 -15.25 -6.47
CA PHE A 155 19.93 -13.94 -6.05
C PHE A 155 21.09 -12.93 -6.07
N ARG A 156 22.24 -13.31 -5.53
CA ARG A 156 23.46 -12.49 -5.55
C ARG A 156 23.86 -12.10 -6.97
N GLN A 157 23.82 -13.02 -7.92
CA GLN A 157 24.15 -12.72 -9.32
C GLN A 157 23.22 -11.65 -9.91
N ARG A 158 21.90 -11.77 -9.68
CA ARG A 158 20.92 -10.77 -10.11
C ARG A 158 21.13 -9.40 -9.46
N LEU A 159 21.49 -9.37 -8.18
CA LEU A 159 21.84 -8.12 -7.50
C LEU A 159 23.11 -7.47 -8.08
N LEU A 160 24.13 -8.26 -8.41
CA LEU A 160 25.33 -7.72 -9.06
C LEU A 160 25.00 -7.12 -10.42
N GLU A 161 24.18 -7.82 -11.22
CA GLU A 161 23.70 -7.31 -12.51
C GLU A 161 22.86 -6.04 -12.35
N LEU A 162 21.98 -5.97 -11.33
CA LEU A 162 21.22 -4.77 -10.99
C LEU A 162 22.16 -3.59 -10.68
N PHE A 163 23.21 -3.82 -9.88
CA PHE A 163 24.19 -2.80 -9.51
C PHE A 163 24.95 -2.30 -10.73
N ASP A 164 25.36 -3.20 -11.62
CA ASP A 164 26.07 -2.84 -12.85
C ASP A 164 25.17 -2.03 -13.78
N ILE A 165 23.92 -2.46 -14.02
CA ILE A 165 22.96 -1.71 -14.86
C ILE A 165 22.67 -0.33 -14.26
N ALA A 166 22.37 -0.26 -12.95
CA ALA A 166 22.03 0.98 -12.27
C ALA A 166 23.17 2.00 -12.37
N ARG A 167 24.42 1.56 -12.20
CA ARG A 167 25.59 2.44 -12.28
C ARG A 167 25.95 2.79 -13.72
N GLU A 168 26.13 1.79 -14.59
CA GLU A 168 26.69 1.97 -15.92
C GLU A 168 25.71 2.64 -16.89
N ARG A 169 24.41 2.37 -16.77
CA ARG A 169 23.39 2.89 -17.70
C ARG A 169 22.61 4.07 -17.15
N HIS A 170 22.53 4.21 -15.82
CA HIS A 170 21.66 5.19 -15.18
C HIS A 170 22.38 6.11 -14.18
N GLY A 171 23.66 5.86 -13.88
CA GLY A 171 24.45 6.73 -12.99
C GLY A 171 24.03 6.67 -11.52
N TYR A 172 23.37 5.59 -11.08
CA TYR A 172 23.04 5.36 -9.68
C TYR A 172 24.12 4.54 -8.98
N ASP A 173 24.74 5.10 -7.95
CA ASP A 173 25.64 4.37 -7.07
C ASP A 173 24.83 3.65 -5.98
N LEU A 174 24.53 2.38 -6.21
CA LEU A 174 23.81 1.53 -5.25
C LEU A 174 24.73 1.00 -4.14
N VAL A 175 24.14 0.82 -2.96
CA VAL A 175 24.75 0.14 -1.83
C VAL A 175 23.77 -0.88 -1.23
N LEU A 176 24.31 -2.04 -0.83
CA LEU A 176 23.58 -3.04 -0.05
C LEU A 176 23.60 -2.63 1.41
N LEU A 177 22.44 -2.27 1.98
CA LEU A 177 22.30 -1.93 3.39
C LEU A 177 22.19 -3.19 4.26
N GLU A 178 21.35 -4.13 3.84
CA GLU A 178 21.14 -5.37 4.58
C GLU A 178 20.83 -6.50 3.61
N GLY A 179 21.63 -7.57 3.65
CA GLY A 179 21.37 -8.82 2.92
C GLY A 179 20.75 -9.86 3.85
N TYR A 180 21.58 -10.79 4.34
CA TYR A 180 21.14 -11.76 5.33
C TYR A 180 20.83 -11.10 6.68
N ARG A 181 19.66 -11.45 7.26
CA ARG A 181 19.25 -11.03 8.61
C ARG A 181 19.13 -12.26 9.50
N SER A 182 19.70 -12.22 10.70
CA SER A 182 19.60 -13.34 11.64
C SER A 182 18.20 -13.44 12.27
N PRO A 183 17.77 -14.63 12.73
CA PRO A 183 16.49 -14.79 13.42
C PRO A 183 16.37 -13.95 14.69
N ALA A 184 17.47 -13.83 15.46
CA ALA A 184 17.52 -13.00 16.65
C ALA A 184 17.29 -11.51 16.32
N ARG A 185 17.90 -11.01 15.23
CA ARG A 185 17.69 -9.64 14.75
C ARG A 185 16.25 -9.45 14.26
N GLN A 186 15.67 -10.43 13.56
CA GLN A 186 14.26 -10.37 13.15
C GLN A 186 13.31 -10.33 14.35
N ALA A 187 13.59 -11.08 15.42
CA ALA A 187 12.81 -11.05 16.65
C ALA A 187 12.87 -9.67 17.34
N GLN A 188 14.05 -9.03 17.35
CA GLN A 188 14.20 -7.66 17.85
C GLN A 188 13.39 -6.66 17.02
N LEU A 189 13.44 -6.73 15.69
CA LEU A 189 12.66 -5.86 14.81
C LEU A 189 11.15 -6.06 14.98
N ALA A 190 10.70 -7.31 15.11
CA ALA A 190 9.30 -7.62 15.36
C ALA A 190 8.81 -7.03 16.71
N ALA A 191 9.67 -6.98 17.72
CA ALA A 191 9.37 -6.36 19.01
C ALA A 191 9.22 -4.82 18.94
N LEU A 192 9.81 -4.16 17.93
CA LEU A 192 9.61 -2.72 17.69
C LEU A 192 8.22 -2.39 17.10
N GLY A 193 7.47 -3.41 16.69
CA GLY A 193 6.08 -3.29 16.23
C GLY A 193 5.90 -3.26 14.72
N PRO A 194 4.64 -3.20 14.26
CA PRO A 194 4.25 -3.44 12.87
C PRO A 194 4.70 -2.36 11.87
N ALA A 195 5.19 -1.22 12.38
CA ALA A 195 5.76 -0.16 11.54
C ALA A 195 7.10 -0.55 10.90
N THR A 196 7.81 -1.53 11.49
CA THR A 196 9.16 -1.94 11.04
C THR A 196 9.12 -3.24 10.24
N THR A 197 8.31 -4.21 10.67
CA THR A 197 8.13 -5.46 9.95
C THR A 197 6.82 -6.12 10.36
N LEU A 198 6.11 -6.72 9.41
CA LEU A 198 4.99 -7.63 9.71
C LEU A 198 5.44 -9.10 9.80
N ALA A 199 6.70 -9.40 9.46
CA ALA A 199 7.21 -10.76 9.48
C ALA A 199 7.70 -11.13 10.88
N GLY A 200 7.16 -12.22 11.43
CA GLY A 200 7.76 -12.86 12.60
C GLY A 200 9.13 -13.50 12.29
N PRO A 201 9.84 -14.00 13.31
CA PRO A 201 11.07 -14.77 13.13
C PRO A 201 10.85 -15.97 12.20
N GLU A 202 11.84 -16.25 11.36
CA GLU A 202 11.86 -17.30 10.32
C GLU A 202 10.84 -17.10 9.19
N ARG A 203 10.20 -15.93 9.13
CA ARG A 203 9.23 -15.60 8.08
C ARG A 203 9.73 -14.50 7.14
N SER A 204 10.92 -13.97 7.38
CA SER A 204 11.55 -12.97 6.51
C SER A 204 12.47 -13.62 5.48
N ARG A 205 12.37 -13.21 4.22
CA ARG A 205 13.27 -13.68 3.15
C ARG A 205 14.73 -13.31 3.36
N HIS A 206 15.01 -12.28 4.17
CA HIS A 206 16.38 -11.97 4.57
C HIS A 206 17.04 -13.13 5.32
N GLN A 207 16.27 -13.91 6.10
CA GLN A 207 16.79 -15.06 6.83
C GLN A 207 17.14 -16.23 5.91
N ALA A 208 16.52 -16.29 4.72
CA ALA A 208 16.83 -17.27 3.68
C ALA A 208 17.92 -16.77 2.71
N GLY A 209 18.46 -15.56 2.89
CA GLY A 209 19.41 -14.96 1.95
C GLY A 209 18.80 -14.66 0.57
N LEU A 210 17.48 -14.42 0.53
CA LEU A 210 16.68 -14.20 -0.68
C LEU A 210 16.13 -12.78 -0.79
N ALA A 211 16.50 -11.88 0.13
CA ALA A 211 16.10 -10.48 0.10
C ALA A 211 17.28 -9.56 0.42
N ALA A 212 17.17 -8.32 -0.04
CA ALA A 212 18.15 -7.27 0.17
C ALA A 212 17.46 -5.91 0.29
N ASP A 213 17.94 -5.11 1.23
CA ASP A 213 17.58 -3.71 1.37
C ASP A 213 18.69 -2.85 0.76
N LEU A 214 18.32 -1.98 -0.17
CA LEU A 214 19.21 -1.17 -1.00
C LEU A 214 19.06 0.32 -0.69
N ALA A 215 20.12 1.07 -0.92
CA ALA A 215 20.12 2.53 -0.90
C ALA A 215 21.08 3.10 -1.93
N PHE A 216 21.11 4.43 -2.03
CA PHE A 216 21.97 5.14 -2.98
C PHE A 216 23.04 5.94 -2.26
N ILE A 217 24.19 6.12 -2.92
CA ILE A 217 25.16 7.16 -2.57
C ILE A 217 25.01 8.29 -3.58
N ARG A 218 24.86 9.52 -3.08
CA ARG A 218 24.90 10.74 -3.89
C ARG A 218 25.70 11.80 -3.14
N ASP A 219 26.67 12.40 -3.81
CA ASP A 219 27.59 13.40 -3.23
C ASP A 219 28.30 12.89 -1.96
N GLY A 220 28.69 11.61 -1.97
CA GLY A 220 29.34 10.94 -0.83
C GLY A 220 28.42 10.71 0.37
N ARG A 221 27.11 10.96 0.25
CA ARG A 221 26.12 10.77 1.31
C ARG A 221 25.16 9.65 0.97
N LEU A 222 24.82 8.86 1.99
CA LEU A 222 23.82 7.82 1.89
C LEU A 222 22.42 8.44 1.78
N GLN A 223 21.66 8.03 0.76
CA GLN A 223 20.30 8.48 0.48
C GLN A 223 19.34 7.32 0.75
N LEU A 224 18.52 7.46 1.79
CA LEU A 224 17.51 6.46 2.17
C LEU A 224 16.08 7.02 2.14
N SER A 225 15.92 8.31 2.41
CA SER A 225 14.59 8.90 2.67
C SER A 225 13.81 9.12 1.39
N GLU A 226 12.65 8.47 1.26
CA GLU A 226 11.75 8.68 0.12
C GLU A 226 11.07 10.06 0.12
N ARG A 227 11.26 10.86 1.18
CA ARG A 227 10.82 12.26 1.20
C ARG A 227 11.64 13.13 0.26
N ASP A 228 12.87 12.72 -0.04
CA ASP A 228 13.67 13.37 -1.08
C ASP A 228 13.15 12.92 -2.46
N PRO A 229 12.66 13.84 -3.31
CA PRO A 229 12.04 13.48 -4.58
C PRO A 229 12.98 12.71 -5.51
N TRP A 230 14.28 13.04 -5.48
CA TRP A 230 15.29 12.33 -6.26
C TRP A 230 15.46 10.89 -5.78
N THR A 231 15.55 10.67 -4.47
CA THR A 231 15.70 9.34 -3.86
C THR A 231 14.50 8.47 -4.16
N LEU A 232 13.28 8.99 -4.04
CA LEU A 232 12.06 8.26 -4.42
C LEU A 232 12.06 7.89 -5.90
N GLN A 233 12.46 8.81 -6.78
CA GLN A 233 12.53 8.55 -8.22
C GLN A 233 13.61 7.51 -8.55
N ALA A 234 14.76 7.56 -7.87
CA ALA A 234 15.83 6.58 -8.01
C ALA A 234 15.36 5.19 -7.58
N TYR A 235 14.66 5.08 -6.44
CA TYR A 235 14.07 3.82 -6.01
C TYR A 235 13.05 3.28 -7.00
N ARG A 236 12.17 4.13 -7.54
CA ARG A 236 11.21 3.71 -8.57
C ARG A 236 11.92 3.16 -9.79
N HIS A 237 12.91 3.88 -10.30
CA HIS A 237 13.62 3.49 -11.51
C HIS A 237 14.40 2.19 -11.31
N VAL A 238 15.19 2.08 -10.24
CA VAL A 238 15.96 0.86 -9.93
C VAL A 238 15.02 -0.30 -9.59
N GLY A 239 13.90 -0.04 -8.92
CA GLY A 239 12.87 -1.03 -8.65
C GLY A 239 12.33 -1.67 -9.93
N GLU A 240 12.01 -0.87 -10.96
CA GLU A 240 11.58 -1.39 -12.26
C GLU A 240 12.71 -2.14 -12.98
N ILE A 241 13.97 -1.71 -12.87
CA ILE A 241 15.10 -2.50 -13.41
C ILE A 241 15.17 -3.86 -12.71
N ALA A 242 15.03 -3.88 -11.38
CA ALA A 242 15.04 -5.12 -10.60
C ALA A 242 13.93 -6.08 -11.04
N THR A 243 12.74 -5.57 -11.38
CA THR A 243 11.63 -6.41 -11.88
C THR A 243 11.96 -7.06 -13.22
N THR A 244 12.66 -6.36 -14.13
CA THR A 244 13.12 -6.95 -15.40
C THR A 244 14.13 -8.09 -15.21
N LEU A 245 14.88 -8.09 -14.11
CA LEU A 245 15.82 -9.16 -13.72
C LEU A 245 15.14 -10.34 -13.00
N GLY A 246 13.81 -10.30 -12.90
CA GLY A 246 13.01 -11.34 -12.23
C GLY A 246 13.05 -11.25 -10.70
N LEU A 247 13.39 -10.07 -10.14
CA LEU A 247 13.23 -9.79 -8.72
C LEU A 247 11.84 -9.21 -8.47
N GLN A 248 11.33 -9.39 -7.26
CA GLN A 248 10.17 -8.64 -6.78
C GLN A 248 10.66 -7.41 -6.03
N TRP A 249 9.99 -6.29 -6.23
CA TRP A 249 10.34 -5.02 -5.62
C TRP A 249 9.27 -4.58 -4.62
N GLY A 250 9.69 -4.17 -3.43
CA GLY A 250 8.78 -3.80 -2.33
C GLY A 250 7.93 -2.56 -2.63
N GLY A 251 8.34 -1.72 -3.60
CA GLY A 251 7.52 -0.59 -4.07
C GLY A 251 6.20 -0.99 -4.75
N HIS A 252 6.10 -2.24 -5.23
CA HIS A 252 4.86 -2.81 -5.78
C HIS A 252 3.94 -3.43 -4.72
N TRP A 253 4.35 -3.50 -3.45
CA TRP A 253 3.50 -4.07 -2.41
C TRP A 253 2.21 -3.26 -2.21
N PRO A 254 1.06 -3.92 -2.01
CA PRO A 254 -0.23 -3.24 -1.86
C PRO A 254 -0.33 -2.43 -0.56
N SER A 255 0.39 -2.85 0.48
CA SER A 255 0.51 -2.17 1.76
C SER A 255 1.96 -2.25 2.26
N LEU A 256 2.36 -1.29 3.10
CA LEU A 256 3.73 -1.16 3.63
C LEU A 256 4.80 -1.21 2.55
N ARG A 257 4.68 -0.34 1.54
CA ARG A 257 5.65 -0.24 0.46
C ARG A 257 7.04 0.03 1.04
N ASP A 258 7.95 -0.86 0.71
CA ASP A 258 9.36 -0.74 1.06
C ASP A 258 10.15 -0.53 -0.23
N PHE A 259 10.47 0.73 -0.51
CA PHE A 259 11.07 1.12 -1.80
C PHE A 259 12.52 0.65 -1.92
N GLY A 260 13.21 0.46 -0.79
CA GLY A 260 14.58 -0.07 -0.76
C GLY A 260 14.65 -1.58 -0.89
N HIS A 261 13.53 -2.29 -0.72
CA HIS A 261 13.53 -3.74 -0.63
C HIS A 261 13.39 -4.43 -2.01
N VAL A 262 14.24 -5.43 -2.23
CA VAL A 262 14.09 -6.39 -3.32
C VAL A 262 14.18 -7.81 -2.78
N GLU A 263 13.32 -8.69 -3.29
CA GLU A 263 13.33 -10.10 -2.94
C GLU A 263 13.26 -10.99 -4.18
N TRP A 264 13.93 -12.15 -4.11
CA TRP A 264 13.84 -13.15 -5.16
C TRP A 264 12.87 -14.27 -4.73
N ARG A 265 11.99 -14.63 -5.66
CA ARG A 265 11.16 -15.83 -5.57
C ARG A 265 11.56 -16.73 -6.71
N ASP A 266 12.15 -17.87 -6.37
CA ASP A 266 12.45 -18.89 -7.35
C ASP A 266 11.14 -19.31 -8.06
N PRO A 267 11.01 -19.12 -9.37
CA PRO A 267 9.82 -19.52 -10.11
C PRO A 267 9.51 -21.01 -9.99
N ALA A 268 10.53 -21.83 -9.72
CA ALA A 268 10.41 -23.27 -9.52
C ALA A 268 9.91 -23.65 -8.12
N GLN A 269 9.80 -22.70 -7.19
CA GLN A 269 9.25 -22.90 -5.85
C GLN A 269 7.99 -22.04 -5.69
N PRO A 270 6.79 -22.58 -5.94
CA PRO A 270 5.56 -21.86 -5.66
C PRO A 270 5.50 -21.51 -4.17
N ALA A 271 4.92 -20.36 -3.85
CA ALA A 271 4.85 -19.85 -2.48
C ALA A 271 4.32 -20.94 -1.54
N THR A 272 5.12 -21.32 -0.54
CA THR A 272 4.66 -22.17 0.55
C THR A 272 3.39 -21.54 1.12
N PRO A 273 2.25 -22.26 1.18
CA PRO A 273 1.03 -21.73 1.78
C PRO A 273 1.38 -21.23 3.18
N GLN A 274 1.03 -19.96 3.48
CA GLN A 274 1.17 -19.45 4.83
C GLN A 274 0.33 -20.34 5.75
N ALA A 275 0.99 -21.01 6.71
CA ALA A 275 0.31 -21.81 7.71
C ALA A 275 -0.64 -20.90 8.51
N GLY A 276 -1.93 -21.03 8.26
CA GLY A 276 -2.95 -20.15 8.84
C GLY A 276 -4.37 -20.37 8.32
N ALA A 277 -4.85 -21.60 8.28
CA ALA A 277 -6.30 -21.89 8.35
C ALA A 277 -6.50 -23.34 8.86
N PRO A 278 -7.25 -23.57 9.96
CA PRO A 278 -7.68 -24.92 10.28
C PRO A 278 -8.78 -25.29 9.28
N MET A 279 -8.47 -26.20 8.36
CA MET A 279 -9.51 -26.79 7.52
C MET A 279 -10.28 -27.79 8.38
N LEU A 280 -11.43 -27.34 8.90
CA LEU A 280 -12.45 -28.23 9.43
C LEU A 280 -12.93 -29.16 8.30
N ALA A 281 -12.85 -30.46 8.59
CA ALA A 281 -13.67 -31.58 8.13
C ALA A 281 -14.25 -31.58 6.69
N ALA A 282 -13.93 -32.65 5.96
CA ALA A 282 -14.93 -33.33 5.16
C ALA A 282 -14.95 -34.82 5.56
N ALA A 283 -16.05 -35.21 6.18
CA ALA A 283 -16.41 -36.58 6.48
C ALA A 283 -16.55 -37.41 5.19
N ARG A 284 -16.03 -38.63 5.22
CA ARG A 284 -16.65 -39.85 4.67
C ARG A 284 -16.27 -41.03 5.53
#